data_AF-A0A2D8ML74-F1
#
_entry.id   AF-A0A2D8ML74-F1
#
_cell.length_a   1.000
_cell.length_b   1.000
_cell.length_c   1.000
_cell.angle_alpha   90.00
_cell.angle_beta   90.00
_cell.angle_gamma   90.00
#
_symmetry.space_group_name_H-M   'P 1'
#
loop_
_entity.id
_entity.type
_entity.pdbx_description
1 polymer ?
#
loop_
_entity_poly.entity_id
_entity_poly.type
_entity_poly.pdbx_seq_one_letter_code
_entity_poly.pdbx_strand_id
1 'polypeptide(L)'
;AARDIALAFGVPPMLLGLPGDNTYANYREANRALWRLTLLPLAAKILNGLQAGMADWFAGGAAVDLDRVPALAEDRERLWTQVSGADFLSSAEKRELLGLSSGKDIA
;
A
#
# COMPACT_ATOMS: atom_id res chain seq x y z
N ALA A 1 8.49 17.49 21.64
CA ALA A 1 8.13 18.35 20.48
C ALA A 1 8.24 17.60 19.15
N ALA A 2 9.44 17.35 18.59
CA ALA A 2 9.57 16.71 17.26
C ALA A 2 8.90 15.32 17.17
N ARG A 3 9.02 14.50 18.23
CA ARG A 3 8.36 13.19 18.33
C ARG A 3 6.83 13.31 18.32
N ASP A 4 6.28 14.24 19.09
CA ASP A 4 4.85 14.43 19.23
C ASP A 4 4.24 14.89 17.90
N ILE A 5 4.96 15.76 17.18
CA ILE A 5 4.59 16.18 15.82
C ILE A 5 4.59 14.97 14.87
N ALA A 6 5.65 14.15 14.89
CA ALA A 6 5.72 12.97 14.02
C ALA A 6 4.53 12.02 14.26
N LEU A 7 4.22 11.74 15.53
CA LEU A 7 3.08 10.90 15.90
C LEU A 7 1.73 11.50 15.47
N ALA A 8 1.56 12.82 15.58
CA ALA A 8 0.34 13.50 15.13
C ALA A 8 0.09 13.35 13.62
N PHE A 9 1.15 13.22 12.83
CA PHE A 9 1.07 12.93 11.39
C PHE A 9 1.14 11.44 11.06
N GLY A 10 1.15 10.55 12.05
CA GLY A 10 1.29 9.10 11.85
C GLY A 10 2.64 8.69 11.27
N VAL A 11 3.69 9.50 11.47
CA VAL A 11 5.07 9.22 11.07
C VAL A 11 5.82 8.56 12.22
N PRO A 12 6.30 7.31 12.06
CA PRO A 12 7.13 6.66 13.07
C PRO A 12 8.40 7.48 13.38
N PRO A 13 8.66 7.87 14.64
CA PRO A 13 9.85 8.65 15.01
C PRO A 13 11.18 8.02 14.59
N MET A 14 11.23 6.68 14.53
CA MET A 14 12.37 5.90 14.06
C MET A 14 12.82 6.27 12.65
N LEU A 15 11.88 6.61 11.74
CA LEU A 15 12.21 6.99 10.36
C LEU A 15 12.88 8.37 10.28
N LEU A 16 12.73 9.18 11.34
CA LEU A 16 13.30 10.52 11.45
C LEU A 16 14.61 10.55 12.26
N GLY A 17 15.08 9.39 12.72
CA GLY A 17 16.29 9.29 13.57
C GLY A 17 16.11 9.93 14.96
N LEU A 18 14.86 10.14 15.40
CA LEU A 18 14.59 10.73 16.71
C LEU A 18 14.88 9.69 17.82
N PRO A 19 15.61 10.07 18.89
CA PRO A 19 15.94 9.16 19.97
C PRO A 19 14.70 8.77 20.80
N GLY A 20 14.69 7.54 21.32
CA GLY A 20 13.64 7.03 22.22
C GLY A 20 13.36 5.54 22.03
N ASP A 21 12.38 5.02 22.77
CA ASP A 21 11.95 3.63 22.63
C ASP A 21 11.35 3.38 21.25
N ASN A 22 11.92 2.41 20.54
CA ASN A 22 11.45 2.03 19.21
C ASN A 22 10.23 1.12 19.34
N THR A 23 9.09 1.60 18.83
CA THR A 23 7.85 0.81 18.72
C THR A 23 7.94 -0.30 17.67
N TYR A 24 8.88 -0.18 16.73
CA TYR A 24 9.12 -1.15 15.65
C TYR A 24 10.51 -1.76 15.80
N ALA A 25 10.66 -3.03 15.41
CA ALA A 25 11.91 -3.76 15.55
C ALA A 25 13.00 -3.25 14.59
N ASN A 26 12.63 -2.67 13.45
CA ASN A 26 13.56 -2.18 12.44
C ASN A 26 12.93 -1.14 11.51
N TYR A 27 13.76 -0.49 10.69
CA TYR A 27 13.33 0.52 9.72
C TYR A 27 12.32 -0.02 8.70
N ARG A 28 12.47 -1.28 8.25
CA ARG A 28 11.57 -1.88 7.25
C ARG A 28 10.14 -1.99 7.79
N GLU A 29 10.01 -2.44 9.03
CA GLU A 29 8.72 -2.56 9.71
C GLU A 29 8.08 -1.19 9.94
N ALA A 30 8.86 -0.21 10.43
CA ALA A 30 8.39 1.16 10.60
C ALA A 30 7.91 1.78 9.28
N ASN A 31 8.66 1.59 8.19
CA ASN A 31 8.30 2.09 6.87
C ASN A 31 7.01 1.42 6.35
N ARG A 32 6.88 0.10 6.50
CA ARG A 32 5.63 -0.61 6.15
C ARG A 32 4.44 -0.11 6.94
N ALA A 33 4.61 0.13 8.24
CA ALA A 33 3.54 0.64 9.09
C ALA A 33 3.12 2.06 8.67
N LEU A 34 4.06 2.94 8.36
CA LEU A 34 3.77 4.27 7.81
C LEU A 34 2.92 4.16 6.52
N TRP A 35 3.31 3.29 5.60
CA TRP A 35 2.56 3.08 4.36
C TRP A 35 1.13 2.59 4.61
N ARG A 36 0.98 1.55 5.43
CA ARG A 36 -0.33 0.93 5.69
C ARG A 36 -1.28 1.82 6.49
N LEU A 37 -0.78 2.46 7.54
CA LEU A 37 -1.64 3.16 8.51
C LEU A 37 -1.88 4.63 8.15
N THR A 38 -0.98 5.24 7.38
CA THR A 38 -1.02 6.68 7.12
C THR A 38 -1.10 6.98 5.62
N LEU A 39 -0.12 6.53 4.83
CA LEU A 39 0.01 6.99 3.45
C LEU A 39 -1.08 6.42 2.53
N LEU A 40 -1.38 5.12 2.60
CA LEU A 40 -2.42 4.51 1.77
C LEU A 40 -3.82 5.07 2.08
N PRO A 41 -4.28 5.18 3.35
CA PRO A 41 -5.56 5.81 3.65
C PRO A 41 -5.65 7.26 3.18
N LEU A 42 -4.57 8.03 3.34
CA LEU A 42 -4.51 9.42 2.90
C LEU A 42 -4.57 9.52 1.37
N ALA A 43 -3.79 8.70 0.66
CA ALA A 43 -3.79 8.64 -0.79
C ALA A 43 -5.18 8.24 -1.33
N ALA A 44 -5.82 7.23 -0.73
CA ALA A 44 -7.19 6.84 -1.09
C ALA A 44 -8.17 8.00 -0.91
N LYS A 45 -8.10 8.74 0.21
CA LYS A 45 -8.95 9.92 0.44
C LYS A 45 -8.76 10.98 -0.64
N ILE A 46 -7.51 11.28 -1.01
CA ILE A 46 -7.19 12.28 -2.05
C ILE A 46 -7.67 11.81 -3.42
N LEU A 47 -7.33 10.59 -3.82
CA LEU A 47 -7.68 10.02 -5.13
C LEU A 47 -9.19 9.89 -5.29
N ASN A 48 -9.92 9.50 -4.25
CA ASN A 48 -11.39 9.47 -4.28
C ASN A 48 -11.99 10.88 -4.45
N GLY A 49 -11.42 11.89 -3.79
CA GLY A 49 -11.85 13.28 -3.97
C GLY A 49 -11.63 13.78 -5.39
N LEU A 50 -10.47 13.47 -5.98
CA LEU A 50 -10.17 13.79 -7.38
C LEU A 50 -11.12 13.05 -8.33
N GLN A 51 -11.34 11.75 -8.10
CA GLN A 51 -12.25 10.95 -8.91
C GLN A 51 -13.67 11.51 -8.90
N ALA A 52 -14.17 11.92 -7.74
CA ALA A 52 -15.50 12.51 -7.62
C ALA A 52 -15.64 13.80 -8.46
N GLY A 53 -14.58 14.62 -8.54
CA GLY A 53 -14.56 15.83 -9.35
C GLY A 53 -14.35 15.59 -10.85
N MET A 54 -13.91 14.40 -11.24
CA MET A 54 -13.52 14.07 -12.62
C MET A 54 -14.37 12.96 -13.25
N ALA A 55 -15.40 12.49 -12.54
CA ALA A 55 -16.17 11.30 -12.91
C ALA A 55 -16.86 11.40 -14.28
N ASP A 56 -17.23 12.61 -14.73
CA ASP A 56 -17.87 12.84 -16.03
C ASP A 56 -16.92 12.65 -17.22
N TRP A 57 -15.61 12.79 -17.00
CA TRP A 57 -14.58 12.70 -18.06
C TRP A 57 -13.79 11.40 -18.04
N PHE A 58 -13.67 10.75 -16.87
CA PHE A 58 -12.84 9.56 -16.71
C PHE A 58 -13.62 8.42 -16.05
N ALA A 59 -13.68 7.28 -16.75
CA ALA A 59 -14.21 6.04 -16.20
C ALA A 59 -13.16 5.34 -15.31
N GLY A 60 -13.63 4.74 -14.21
CA GLY A 60 -12.81 3.97 -13.28
C GLY A 60 -12.12 4.81 -12.21
N GLY A 61 -11.90 4.23 -11.02
CA GLY A 61 -11.27 4.93 -9.90
C GLY A 61 -9.74 4.98 -9.99
N ALA A 62 -9.16 6.07 -9.50
CA ALA A 62 -7.71 6.15 -9.28
C ALA A 62 -7.34 5.47 -7.94
N ALA A 63 -6.34 4.60 -7.97
CA ALA A 63 -5.81 3.93 -6.79
C ALA A 63 -4.28 3.88 -6.84
N VAL A 64 -3.65 3.77 -5.67
CA VAL A 64 -2.21 3.54 -5.58
C VAL A 64 -1.90 2.12 -6.07
N ASP A 65 -0.97 2.03 -7.00
CA ASP A 65 -0.42 0.74 -7.42
C ASP A 65 0.52 0.19 -6.34
N LEU A 66 0.03 -0.79 -5.59
CA LEU A 66 0.77 -1.40 -4.47
C LEU A 66 2.00 -2.18 -4.94
N ASP A 67 2.05 -2.65 -6.19
CA ASP A 67 3.22 -3.35 -6.74
C ASP A 67 4.41 -2.41 -6.93
N ARG A 68 4.14 -1.12 -7.07
CA ARG A 68 5.15 -0.09 -7.25
C ARG A 68 5.62 0.54 -5.94
N VAL A 69 5.20 0.00 -4.80
CA VAL A 69 5.58 0.47 -3.46
C VAL A 69 6.56 -0.52 -2.81
N PRO A 70 7.88 -0.25 -2.83
CA PRO A 70 8.88 -1.18 -2.28
C PRO A 70 8.67 -1.54 -0.81
N ALA A 71 8.10 -0.63 -0.01
CA ALA A 71 7.81 -0.87 1.41
C ALA A 71 6.77 -1.98 1.65
N LEU A 72 5.97 -2.31 0.63
CA LEU A 72 4.91 -3.32 0.68
C LEU A 72 5.29 -4.62 -0.05
N ALA A 73 6.52 -4.72 -0.56
CA ALA A 73 6.98 -5.88 -1.33
C ALA A 73 6.86 -7.21 -0.55
N GLU A 74 7.22 -7.24 0.74
CA GLU A 74 7.10 -8.46 1.56
C GLU A 74 5.64 -8.89 1.77
N ASP A 75 4.70 -7.94 1.86
CA ASP A 75 3.28 -8.28 1.98
C ASP A 75 2.75 -8.82 0.64
N ARG A 76 3.25 -8.27 -0.47
CA ARG A 76 2.95 -8.75 -1.81
C ARG A 76 3.50 -10.15 -2.03
N GLU A 77 4.75 -10.40 -1.63
CA GLU A 77 5.38 -11.72 -1.68
C GLU A 77 4.57 -12.74 -0.88
N ARG A 78 4.15 -12.40 0.35
CA ARG A 78 3.32 -13.30 1.17
C ARG A 78 2.00 -13.65 0.49
N LEU A 79 1.31 -12.66 -0.10
CA LEU A 79 0.10 -12.89 -0.87
C LEU A 79 0.37 -13.82 -2.06
N TRP A 80 1.44 -13.56 -2.80
CA TRP A 80 1.85 -14.37 -3.95
C TRP A 80 2.14 -15.82 -3.56
N THR A 81 2.88 -16.05 -2.47
CA THR A 81 3.16 -17.39 -1.96
C THR A 81 1.87 -18.12 -1.57
N GLN A 82 0.96 -17.44 -0.85
CA GLN A 82 -0.32 -18.02 -0.43
C GLN A 82 -1.20 -18.42 -1.62
N VAL A 83 -1.36 -17.52 -2.60
CA VAL A 83 -2.19 -17.79 -3.79
C VAL A 83 -1.54 -18.86 -4.68
N SER A 84 -0.21 -18.83 -4.85
CA SER A 84 0.49 -19.81 -5.68
C SER A 84 0.38 -21.23 -5.10
N GLY A 85 0.47 -21.37 -3.77
CA GLY A 85 0.35 -22.65 -3.07
C GLY A 85 -1.09 -23.15 -2.85
N ALA A 86 -2.11 -22.41 -3.26
CA ALA A 86 -3.50 -22.84 -3.15
C ALA A 86 -3.86 -23.80 -4.29
N ASP A 87 -3.74 -25.11 -4.06
CA ASP A 87 -3.94 -26.15 -5.09
C ASP A 87 -5.40 -26.27 -5.57
N PHE A 88 -6.35 -25.77 -4.78
CA PHE A 88 -7.77 -25.77 -5.14
C PHE A 88 -8.16 -24.65 -6.13
N LEU A 89 -7.27 -23.69 -6.38
CA LEU A 89 -7.50 -22.59 -7.31
C LEU A 89 -6.96 -22.94 -8.70
N SER A 90 -7.75 -22.66 -9.72
CA SER A 90 -7.32 -22.65 -11.12
C SER A 90 -6.29 -21.55 -11.38
N SER A 91 -5.54 -21.69 -12.48
CA SER A 91 -4.57 -20.67 -12.89
C SER A 91 -5.23 -19.31 -13.19
N ALA A 92 -6.49 -19.31 -13.66
CA ALA A 92 -7.24 -18.09 -13.93
C ALA A 92 -7.60 -17.35 -12.62
N GLU A 93 -8.13 -18.08 -11.63
CA GLU A 93 -8.46 -17.53 -10.32
C GLU A 93 -7.22 -16.99 -9.60
N LYS A 94 -6.09 -17.71 -9.67
CA LYS A 94 -4.81 -17.24 -9.12
C LYS A 94 -4.38 -15.93 -9.77
N ARG A 95 -4.48 -15.80 -11.10
CA ARG A 95 -4.12 -14.55 -11.80
C ARG A 95 -5.03 -13.40 -11.41
N GLU A 96 -6.33 -13.63 -11.29
CA GLU A 96 -7.29 -12.60 -10.87
C GLU A 96 -6.99 -12.10 -9.45
N LEU A 97 -6.79 -13.00 -8.48
CA LEU A 97 -6.44 -12.65 -7.11
C LEU A 97 -5.10 -11.89 -6.99
N LEU A 98 -4.17 -12.14 -7.91
CA LEU A 98 -2.88 -11.45 -7.97
C LEU A 98 -2.90 -10.16 -8.80
N GLY A 99 -4.05 -9.78 -9.36
CA GLY A 99 -4.19 -8.60 -10.22
C GLY A 99 -3.51 -8.74 -11.59
N LEU A 100 -3.31 -9.97 -12.06
CA LEU A 100 -2.67 -10.32 -13.33
C LEU A 100 -3.66 -10.65 -14.45
N SER A 101 -4.97 -10.58 -14.21
CA SER A 101 -5.98 -10.71 -15.27
C SER A 101 -5.86 -9.51 -16.23
N SER A 102 -5.63 -9.80 -17.50
CA SER A 102 -5.37 -8.82 -18.56
C SER A 102 -6.48 -7.78 -18.67
N GLY A 103 -6.12 -6.49 -18.64
CA GLY A 103 -7.07 -5.38 -18.77
C GLY A 103 -6.55 -3.97 -18.47
N LYS A 104 -5.24 -3.75 -18.38
CA LYS A 104 -4.67 -2.40 -18.54
C LYS A 104 -3.41 -2.48 -19.38
N ASP A 105 -3.58 -2.98 -20.60
CA ASP A 105 -2.66 -2.62 -21.67
C ASP A 105 -2.72 -1.10 -21.80
N ILE A 106 -1.58 -0.48 -21.53
CA ILE A 106 -1.36 0.94 -21.72
C ILE A 106 -1.37 1.16 -23.24
N ALA A 107 -2.52 1.62 -23.76
CA ALA A 107 -2.60 2.39 -24.99
C ALA A 107 -2.48 3.88 -24.64
#